data_AF-A0A2S9TB14-F1
#
_entry.id   AF-A0A2S9TB14-F1
#
_cell.length_a   1.000
_cell.length_b   1.000
_cell.length_c   1.000
_cell.angle_alpha   90.00
_cell.angle_beta   90.00
_cell.angle_gamma   90.00
#
_symmetry.space_group_name_H-M   'P 1'
#
loop_
_entity.id
_entity.type
_entity.pdbx_description
1 polymer ?
#
loop_
_entity_poly.entity_id
_entity_poly.type
_entity_poly.pdbx_seq_one_letter_code
_entity_poly.pdbx_strand_id
1 'polypeptide(L)' 'MQENFTVTLNCMFCDFPLQKKENHEVKSGDLIKCDNCNQDNDYNSLLDIAKEQGMELVKNEVRNELKNIFKKSGK' A
#
# COMPACT_ATOMS: atom_id res chain seq x y z
N MET A 1 12.73 -16.71 -2.55
CA MET A 1 12.71 -16.17 -1.16
C MET A 1 11.30 -15.67 -0.94
N GLN A 2 10.68 -15.89 0.22
CA GLN A 2 9.35 -15.30 0.48
C GLN A 2 9.59 -13.83 0.84
N GLU A 3 9.45 -12.94 -0.15
CA GLU A 3 9.49 -11.50 0.10
C GLU A 3 8.13 -11.06 0.62
N ASN A 4 8.13 -10.37 1.75
CA ASN A 4 6.92 -9.78 2.31
C ASN A 4 6.75 -8.39 1.74
N PHE A 5 5.64 -8.16 1.04
CA PHE A 5 5.26 -6.83 0.58
C PHE A 5 4.35 -6.18 1.60
N THR A 6 4.73 -4.97 2.02
CA THR A 6 3.94 -4.16 2.95
C THR A 6 3.51 -2.87 2.26
N VAL A 7 2.22 -2.53 2.40
CA VAL A 7 1.67 -1.25 1.92
C VAL A 7 1.28 -0.42 3.13
N THR A 8 1.62 0.86 3.10
CA THR A 8 1.21 1.82 4.13
C THR A 8 -0.09 2.47 3.68
N LEU A 9 -1.10 2.54 4.56
CA LEU A 9 -2.32 3.29 4.28
C LEU A 9 -2.04 4.77 4.49
N ASN A 10 -2.17 5.56 3.43
CA ASN A 10 -2.01 7.00 3.46
C ASN A 10 -3.37 7.70 3.30
N CYS A 11 -3.48 8.89 3.88
CA CYS A 11 -4.66 9.74 3.72
C CYS A 11 -4.88 10.11 2.26
N MET A 12 -6.07 9.86 1.72
CA MET A 12 -6.44 10.11 0.32
C MET A 12 -6.45 11.61 -0.05
N PHE A 13 -6.38 12.49 0.94
CA PHE A 13 -6.49 13.95 0.75
C PHE A 13 -5.16 14.70 0.91
N CYS A 14 -4.18 14.13 1.62
CA CYS A 14 -2.91 14.81 1.92
C CYS A 14 -1.70 13.88 1.97
N ASP A 15 -1.86 12.62 1.59
CA ASP A 15 -0.83 11.57 1.55
C ASP A 15 -0.13 11.27 2.89
N PHE A 16 -0.61 11.84 3.99
CA PHE A 16 -0.06 11.59 5.32
C PHE A 16 -0.35 10.14 5.77
N PRO A 17 0.65 9.39 6.29
CA PRO A 17 0.45 8.03 6.77
C PRO A 17 -0.60 7.96 7.89
N LEU A 18 -1.63 7.13 7.70
CA LEU A 18 -2.66 6.93 8.71
C LEU A 18 -2.13 6.05 9.83
N GLN A 19 -2.36 6.47 11.07
CA GLN A 19 -1.92 5.74 12.26
C GLN A 19 -2.98 4.72 12.68
N LYS A 20 -2.53 3.52 13.04
CA LYS A 20 -3.39 2.53 13.67
C LYS A 20 -3.64 2.96 15.12
N LYS A 21 -4.90 3.22 15.48
CA LYS A 21 -5.26 3.31 16.91
C LYS A 21 -5.15 1.92 17.53
N GLU A 22 -4.40 1.79 18.60
CA GLU A 22 -4.26 0.51 19.32
C GLU A 22 -5.66 0.00 19.73
N ASN A 23 -5.89 -1.30 19.56
CA ASN A 23 -7.13 -2.01 19.93
C ASN A 23 -8.41 -1.63 19.16
N HIS A 24 -8.30 -1.00 17.99
CA HIS A 24 -9.45 -0.81 17.10
C HIS A 24 -9.31 -1.70 15.86
N GLU A 25 -10.20 -2.67 15.72
CA GLU A 25 -10.41 -3.35 14.43
C GLU A 25 -11.21 -2.40 13.53
N VAL A 26 -10.64 -2.05 12.39
CA VAL A 26 -11.34 -1.27 11.36
C VAL A 26 -12.04 -2.24 10.41
N LYS A 27 -13.31 -1.99 10.13
CA LYS A 27 -14.14 -2.81 9.25
C LYS A 27 -14.73 -2.00 8.11
N SER A 28 -15.28 -2.71 7.13
CA SER A 28 -15.96 -2.10 5.98
C SER A 28 -17.05 -1.13 6.44
N GLY A 29 -17.05 0.07 5.86
CA GLY A 29 -17.97 1.16 6.21
C GLY A 29 -17.46 2.11 7.30
N ASP A 30 -16.34 1.80 7.96
CA ASP A 30 -15.73 2.74 8.91
C ASP A 30 -15.00 3.89 8.21
N LEU A 31 -14.91 5.01 8.93
CA LEU A 31 -14.11 6.17 8.54
C LEU A 31 -12.89 6.30 9.45
N ILE A 32 -11.72 6.49 8.85
CA ILE A 32 -10.46 6.76 9.54
C ILE A 32 -10.14 8.24 9.42
N LYS A 33 -10.18 8.96 10.54
CA LYS A 33 -9.81 10.37 10.58
C LYS A 33 -8.29 10.54 10.47
N CYS A 34 -7.85 11.40 9.56
CA CYS A 34 -6.44 11.74 9.41
C CYS A 34 -5.98 12.75 10.47
N ASP A 35 -4.90 12.44 11.18
CA ASP A 35 -4.33 13.30 12.23
C ASP A 35 -3.69 14.59 11.68
N ASN A 36 -3.41 14.67 10.38
CA ASN A 36 -2.79 15.84 9.75
C ASN A 36 -3.83 16.81 9.16
N CYS A 37 -4.67 16.37 8.23
CA CYS A 37 -5.62 17.25 7.53
C CYS A 37 -7.05 17.20 8.10
N ASN A 38 -7.30 16.38 9.13
CA ASN A 38 -8.61 16.19 9.77
C ASN A 38 -9.74 15.66 8.87
N GLN A 39 -9.43 15.22 7.65
CA GLN A 39 -10.40 14.59 6.75
C GLN A 39 -10.65 13.13 7.14
N ASP A 40 -11.88 12.68 6.92
CA ASP A 40 -12.30 11.31 7.13
C ASP A 40 -12.05 10.47 5.86
N ASN A 41 -11.33 9.37 6.03
CA ASN A 41 -10.98 8.46 4.94
C ASN A 41 -11.85 7.21 5.03
N ASP A 42 -12.61 6.92 3.97
CA ASP A 42 -13.37 5.68 3.87
C ASP A 42 -12.44 4.46 3.79
N TYR A 43 -12.64 3.51 4.70
CA TYR A 43 -11.76 2.34 4.82
C TYR A 43 -11.79 1.44 3.58
N ASN A 44 -12.94 1.30 2.92
CA ASN A 44 -13.04 0.49 1.70
C ASN A 44 -12.20 1.10 0.57
N SER A 45 -12.29 2.42 0.40
CA SER A 45 -11.52 3.19 -0.57
C SER A 45 -10.01 3.07 -0.29
N LEU A 46 -9.59 3.15 0.97
CA LEU A 46 -8.20 2.91 1.38
C LEU A 46 -7.72 1.50 1.04
N LEU A 47 -8.56 0.47 1.25
CA LEU A 47 -8.24 -0.91 0.90
C LEU A 47 -8.06 -1.09 -0.61
N ASP A 48 -8.89 -0.47 -1.43
CA ASP A 48 -8.79 -0.58 -2.88
C ASP A 48 -7.50 0.08 -3.41
N ILE A 49 -7.17 1.27 -2.91
CA ILE A 49 -5.89 1.93 -3.19
C ILE A 49 -4.71 1.04 -2.75
N ALA A 50 -4.78 0.46 -1.55
CA ALA A 50 -3.70 -0.39 -1.04
C ALA A 50 -3.50 -1.66 -1.88
N LYS A 51 -4.58 -2.27 -2.40
CA LYS A 51 -4.49 -3.41 -3.32
C LYS A 51 -3.79 -3.01 -4.61
N GLU A 52 -4.14 -1.88 -5.21
CA GLU A 52 -3.52 -1.38 -6.43
C GLU A 52 -2.02 -1.12 -6.22
N GLN A 53 -1.66 -0.45 -5.12
CA GLN A 53 -0.27 -0.20 -4.75
C GLN A 53 0.51 -1.51 -4.54
N GLY A 54 -0.07 -2.47 -3.82
CA GLY A 54 0.53 -3.78 -3.60
C GLY A 54 0.77 -4.54 -4.91
N MET A 55 -0.20 -4.53 -5.82
CA MET A 55 -0.03 -5.15 -7.15
C MET A 55 1.10 -4.49 -7.95
N GLU A 56 1.24 -3.16 -7.87
CA GLU A 56 2.28 -2.45 -8.60
C GLU A 56 3.67 -2.72 -8.01
N LEU A 57 3.80 -2.86 -6.69
CA LEU A 57 5.05 -3.29 -6.05
C LEU A 57 5.50 -4.67 -6.55
N VAL A 58 4.58 -5.65 -6.56
CA VAL A 58 4.88 -7.01 -7.03
C VAL A 58 5.24 -7.01 -8.52
N LYS A 59 4.51 -6.28 -9.37
CA LYS A 59 4.83 -6.17 -10.79
C LYS A 59 6.21 -5.57 -11.03
N ASN A 60 6.58 -4.55 -10.25
CA ASN A 60 7.89 -3.92 -10.37
C ASN A 60 9.01 -4.85 -9.94
N GLU A 61 8.83 -5.64 -8.89
CA GLU A 61 9.81 -6.63 -8.46
C GLU A 61 10.03 -7.70 -9.54
N VAL A 62 8.96 -8.32 -10.02
CA VAL A 62 9.03 -9.32 -11.11
C VAL A 62 9.71 -8.73 -12.36
N ARG A 63 9.38 -7.48 -12.73
CA ARG A 63 10.01 -6.80 -13.87
C ARG A 63 11.51 -6.59 -13.64
N ASN A 64 11.93 -6.26 -12.43
CA ASN A 64 13.33 -6.06 -12.07
C ASN A 64 14.10 -7.39 -12.08
N GLU A 65 13.52 -8.45 -11.52
CA GLU A 65 14.08 -9.80 -11.57
C GLU A 65 14.31 -10.26 -13.02
N LEU A 66 13.31 -10.10 -13.89
CA LEU A 66 13.42 -10.43 -15.32
C LEU A 66 14.54 -9.64 -15.99
N LYS A 67 14.60 -8.32 -15.78
CA LYS A 67 15.70 -7.48 -16.31
C LYS A 67 17.07 -7.97 -15.83
N ASN A 68 17.18 -8.40 -14.58
CA ASN A 68 18.43 -8.91 -14.03
C ASN A 68 18.82 -10.26 -14.64
N ILE A 69 17.85 -11.13 -14.93
CA ILE A 69 18.09 -12.39 -15.66
C ILE A 69 18.60 -12.10 -17.07
N PHE A 70 17.91 -11.24 -17.84
CA PHE A 70 18.32 -10.92 -19.22
C PHE A 70 19.72 -10.28 -19.29
N LYS A 71 20.07 -9.41 -18.33
CA LYS A 71 21.43 -8.83 -18.24
C LYS A 71 22.50 -9.86 -17.94
N LYS A 72 22.19 -10.92 -17.17
CA LYS A 72 23.13 -12.00 -16.84
C LYS A 72 23.30 -12.99 -18.01
N SER A 73 22.23 -13.23 -18.78
CA SER A 73 22.25 -14.18 -19.91
C SER A 73 22.77 -13.60 -21.23
N GLY A 74 22.85 -12.27 -21.35
CA GLY A 74 23.42 -11.57 -22.51
C GLY A 74 24.95 -11.36 -22.44
N LYS A 75 25.64 -12.09 -21.57
CA LYS A 75 27.09 -12.04 -21.36
C LYS A 75 27.71 -13.39 -21.67
#